data_AF-A0A941DJH0-F1
#
_entry.id   AF-A0A941DJH0-F1
#
_cell.length_a   1.000
_cell.length_b   1.000
_cell.length_c   1.000
_cell.angle_alpha   90.00
_cell.angle_beta   90.00
_cell.angle_gamma   90.00
#
_symmetry.space_group_name_H-M   'P 1'
#
loop_
_entity.id
_entity.type
_entity.pdbx_description
1 polymer ?
#
loop_
_entity_poly.entity_id
_entity_poly.type
_entity_poly.pdbx_seq_one_letter_code
_entity_poly.pdbx_strand_id
1 'polypeptide(L)'
;MRKLTILLSLIVLTACSGPKDTPLPRELDKMDTIKPAMEKLTAEERELALSYIMRHTITAKIGGLFGGKEGPGIPEGMTLGKAIEEQRKFKADAAIEEAKQQALKAKLKAEREEAQKQMREAITVTLISKKISEERGYSGIVTDENLRVVFGYKNNTDKEVAGVKGYVSIKDLFGEEISGFLISNDTTIPPGQSITWTGSRSVKYSTGRSDDRKLAELPEEKYKVVWEPEMIVFKDGTKLTGPKE
;
A
#
# COMPACT_ATOMS: atom_id res chain seq x y z
N MET A 1 -82.80 -42.34 16.49
CA MET A 1 -81.69 -42.49 15.52
C MET A 1 -81.14 -41.10 15.21
N ARG A 2 -80.27 -40.55 16.08
CA ARG A 2 -78.82 -40.40 15.89
C ARG A 2 -78.46 -39.68 14.57
N LYS A 3 -78.26 -38.37 14.62
CA LYS A 3 -77.40 -37.66 13.66
C LYS A 3 -76.39 -36.80 14.42
N LEU A 4 -75.15 -37.08 14.07
CA LEU A 4 -73.88 -36.81 14.72
C LEU A 4 -73.48 -35.34 14.54
N THR A 5 -73.22 -34.63 15.63
CA THR A 5 -72.60 -33.30 15.62
C THR A 5 -71.13 -33.46 15.24
N ILE A 6 -70.72 -32.98 14.07
CA ILE A 6 -69.31 -32.96 13.65
C ILE A 6 -68.71 -31.66 14.18
N LEU A 7 -67.92 -31.78 15.25
CA LEU A 7 -67.07 -30.72 15.79
C LEU A 7 -65.83 -30.62 14.88
N LEU A 8 -65.77 -29.59 14.04
CA LEU A 8 -64.61 -29.27 13.21
C LEU A 8 -63.54 -28.62 14.10
N SER A 9 -62.65 -29.45 14.63
CA SER A 9 -61.45 -29.02 15.35
C SER A 9 -60.46 -28.38 14.37
N LEU A 10 -60.47 -27.05 14.33
CA LEU A 10 -59.48 -26.23 13.65
C LEU A 10 -58.14 -26.38 14.38
N ILE A 11 -57.29 -27.29 13.89
CA ILE A 11 -55.89 -27.42 14.34
C ILE A 11 -55.14 -26.21 13.78
N VAL A 12 -54.97 -25.20 14.64
CA VAL A 12 -54.05 -24.09 14.39
C VAL A 12 -52.64 -24.69 14.43
N LEU A 13 -52.04 -24.88 13.25
CA LEU A 13 -50.60 -25.06 13.10
C LEU A 13 -49.93 -23.77 13.59
N THR A 14 -49.64 -23.68 14.89
CA THR A 14 -48.64 -22.75 15.39
C THR A 14 -47.30 -23.24 14.86
N ALA A 15 -46.95 -22.80 13.64
CA ALA A 15 -45.57 -22.83 13.20
C ALA A 15 -44.79 -22.01 14.23
N CYS A 16 -44.06 -22.68 15.13
CA CYS A 16 -43.08 -22.06 15.98
C CYS A 16 -41.99 -21.52 15.05
N SER A 17 -42.21 -20.33 14.48
CA SER A 17 -41.20 -19.59 13.72
C SER A 17 -40.02 -19.37 14.65
N GLY A 18 -38.87 -19.93 14.30
CA GLY A 18 -37.64 -19.75 15.06
C GLY A 18 -37.18 -18.28 14.97
N PRO A 19 -36.29 -17.82 15.86
CA PRO A 19 -35.78 -16.45 15.80
C PRO A 19 -35.18 -16.08 14.43
N LYS A 20 -34.65 -17.06 13.69
CA LYS A 20 -34.07 -16.90 12.35
C LYS A 20 -35.09 -16.64 11.24
N ASP A 21 -36.36 -16.98 11.44
CA ASP A 21 -37.42 -16.75 10.45
C ASP A 21 -37.96 -15.31 10.49
N THR A 22 -37.55 -14.54 11.51
CA THR A 22 -37.98 -13.15 11.69
C THR A 22 -37.55 -12.30 10.48
N PRO A 23 -38.49 -11.63 9.80
CA PRO A 23 -38.19 -10.72 8.70
C PRO A 23 -37.33 -9.54 9.17
N LEU A 24 -36.32 -9.17 8.37
CA LEU A 24 -35.50 -8.00 8.63
C LEU A 24 -36.25 -6.74 8.15
N PRO A 25 -36.52 -5.76 9.03
CA PRO A 25 -37.09 -4.49 8.59
C PRO A 25 -36.10 -3.76 7.67
N ARG A 26 -36.61 -2.98 6.72
CA ARG A 26 -35.76 -2.21 5.78
C ARG A 26 -35.47 -0.80 6.29
N GLU A 27 -36.32 -0.33 7.19
CA GLU A 27 -36.27 0.99 7.79
C GLU A 27 -35.56 0.91 9.16
N LEU A 28 -34.61 1.82 9.40
CA LEU A 28 -33.79 1.80 10.61
C LEU A 28 -34.61 2.03 11.89
N ASP A 29 -35.65 2.85 11.81
CA ASP A 29 -36.60 3.12 12.91
C ASP A 29 -37.44 1.90 13.29
N LYS A 30 -37.54 0.91 12.40
CA LYS A 30 -38.22 -0.36 12.68
C LYS A 30 -37.28 -1.45 13.22
N MET A 31 -36.00 -1.18 13.45
CA MET A 31 -35.04 -2.17 13.98
C MET A 31 -35.39 -2.66 15.40
N ASP A 32 -36.16 -1.89 16.15
CA ASP A 32 -36.60 -2.29 17.49
C ASP A 32 -37.51 -3.51 17.48
N THR A 33 -38.22 -3.78 16.36
CA THR A 33 -39.17 -4.90 16.25
C THR A 33 -38.48 -6.27 16.21
N ILE A 34 -37.18 -6.32 15.90
CA ILE A 34 -36.41 -7.57 15.84
C ILE A 34 -35.62 -7.87 17.13
N LYS A 35 -35.59 -6.96 18.11
CA LYS A 35 -34.85 -7.15 19.38
C LYS A 35 -35.16 -8.47 20.09
N PRO A 36 -36.43 -8.91 20.26
CA PRO A 36 -36.73 -10.17 20.94
C PRO A 36 -36.23 -11.41 20.17
N ALA A 37 -36.15 -11.33 18.84
CA ALA A 37 -35.59 -12.38 18.02
C ALA A 37 -34.05 -12.41 18.12
N MET A 38 -33.42 -11.24 18.12
CA MET A 38 -31.97 -11.09 18.31
C MET A 38 -31.49 -11.61 19.67
N GLU A 39 -32.28 -11.44 20.72
CA GLU A 39 -31.99 -11.95 22.07
C GLU A 39 -31.94 -13.47 22.15
N LYS A 40 -32.71 -14.15 21.29
CA LYS A 40 -32.79 -15.61 21.20
C LYS A 40 -31.71 -16.23 20.29
N LEU A 41 -30.95 -15.41 19.56
CA LEU A 41 -29.80 -15.86 18.77
C LEU A 41 -28.58 -16.09 19.66
N THR A 42 -27.65 -16.93 19.21
CA THR A 42 -26.33 -17.06 19.84
C THR A 42 -25.53 -15.76 19.70
N ALA A 43 -24.47 -15.60 20.48
CA ALA A 43 -23.61 -14.41 20.41
C ALA A 43 -23.02 -14.21 18.99
N GLU A 44 -22.52 -15.28 18.36
CA GLU A 44 -21.97 -15.25 17.00
C GLU A 44 -23.04 -14.88 15.96
N GLU A 45 -24.23 -15.49 16.06
CA GLU A 45 -25.35 -15.21 15.15
C GLU A 45 -25.83 -13.77 15.27
N ARG A 46 -25.89 -13.25 16.50
CA ARG A 46 -26.23 -11.85 16.76
C ARG A 46 -25.20 -10.90 16.14
N GLU A 47 -23.91 -11.19 16.28
CA GLU A 47 -22.83 -10.40 15.66
C GLU A 47 -22.94 -10.41 14.13
N LEU A 48 -23.17 -11.57 13.52
CA LEU A 48 -23.33 -11.71 12.07
C LEU A 48 -24.56 -10.93 11.57
N ALA A 49 -25.71 -11.05 12.25
CA ALA A 49 -26.91 -10.31 11.90
C ALA A 49 -26.72 -8.78 12.03
N LEU A 50 -26.09 -8.30 13.11
CA LEU A 50 -25.78 -6.89 13.29
C LEU A 50 -24.81 -6.38 12.21
N SER A 51 -23.75 -7.15 11.90
CA SER A 51 -22.77 -6.79 10.89
C SER A 51 -23.39 -6.70 9.50
N TYR A 52 -24.32 -7.60 9.18
CA TYR A 52 -25.11 -7.55 7.96
C TYR A 52 -25.93 -6.26 7.87
N ILE A 53 -26.70 -5.96 8.92
CA ILE A 53 -27.55 -4.76 9.00
C ILE A 53 -26.69 -3.51 8.83
N MET A 54 -25.57 -3.40 9.55
CA MET A 54 -24.66 -2.26 9.47
C MET A 54 -24.12 -2.08 8.05
N ARG A 55 -23.60 -3.15 7.43
CA ARG A 55 -23.08 -3.12 6.05
C ARG A 55 -24.13 -2.68 5.03
N HIS A 56 -25.39 -3.09 5.18
CA HIS A 56 -26.44 -2.77 4.22
C HIS A 56 -27.20 -1.47 4.52
N THR A 57 -27.09 -0.91 5.72
CA THR A 57 -27.82 0.30 6.12
C THR A 57 -26.92 1.53 6.26
N ILE A 58 -25.70 1.39 6.80
CA ILE A 58 -24.74 2.48 6.92
C ILE A 58 -24.16 2.83 5.56
N THR A 59 -23.73 1.84 4.79
CA THR A 59 -23.22 2.07 3.43
C THR A 59 -24.29 2.66 2.50
N ALA A 60 -25.56 2.30 2.69
CA ALA A 60 -26.67 2.86 1.92
C ALA A 60 -26.96 4.33 2.25
N LYS A 61 -26.94 4.73 3.54
CA LYS A 61 -27.23 6.12 3.96
C LYS A 61 -26.04 7.07 3.83
N ILE A 62 -24.80 6.61 4.08
CA ILE A 62 -23.60 7.46 3.97
C ILE A 62 -23.23 7.71 2.51
N GLY A 63 -23.45 6.75 1.61
CA GLY A 63 -23.25 6.95 0.16
C GLY A 63 -24.03 8.16 -0.36
N GLY A 64 -25.31 8.31 0.03
CA GLY A 64 -26.15 9.44 -0.35
C GLY A 64 -25.72 10.80 0.22
N LEU A 65 -25.00 10.83 1.35
CA LEU A 65 -24.57 12.07 2.01
C LEU A 65 -23.30 12.67 1.38
N PHE A 66 -22.45 11.84 0.76
CA PHE A 66 -21.21 12.25 0.08
C PHE A 66 -21.35 12.29 -1.46
N GLY A 67 -22.58 12.39 -1.98
CA GLY A 67 -22.85 12.50 -3.42
C GLY A 67 -22.75 11.19 -4.22
N GLY A 68 -22.66 10.04 -3.53
CA GLY A 68 -22.80 8.71 -4.13
C GLY A 68 -24.26 8.29 -4.24
N LYS A 69 -24.54 7.30 -5.10
CA LYS A 69 -25.88 6.68 -5.17
C LYS A 69 -26.16 5.91 -3.87
N GLU A 70 -27.36 6.08 -3.31
CA GLU A 70 -27.85 5.24 -2.22
C GLU A 70 -27.72 3.76 -2.62
N GLY A 71 -27.08 2.97 -1.77
CA GLY A 71 -27.04 1.52 -1.95
C GLY A 71 -28.46 0.93 -1.82
N PRO A 72 -28.73 -0.27 -2.36
CA PRO A 72 -30.08 -0.85 -2.44
C PRO A 72 -30.72 -1.21 -1.08
N GLY A 73 -30.05 -0.89 0.04
CA GLY A 73 -30.51 -1.22 1.38
C GLY A 73 -30.62 -2.73 1.60
N ILE A 74 -31.41 -3.11 2.61
CA ILE A 74 -31.70 -4.52 2.88
C ILE A 74 -32.66 -5.06 1.78
N PRO A 75 -32.32 -6.17 1.09
CA PRO A 75 -33.17 -6.79 0.06
C PRO A 75 -34.56 -7.24 0.56
N GLU A 76 -35.53 -7.38 -0.35
CA GLU A 76 -36.87 -7.90 -0.01
C GLU A 76 -36.83 -9.35 0.46
N GLY A 77 -37.66 -9.69 1.44
CA GLY A 77 -37.78 -11.06 1.93
C GLY A 77 -36.54 -11.58 2.66
N MET A 78 -35.65 -10.68 3.09
CA MET A 78 -34.52 -11.00 3.95
C MET A 78 -35.00 -11.33 5.36
N THR A 79 -34.51 -12.42 5.94
CA THR A 79 -34.77 -12.81 7.34
C THR A 79 -33.47 -12.79 8.14
N LEU A 80 -33.56 -12.86 9.46
CA LEU A 80 -32.37 -12.98 10.31
C LEU A 80 -31.49 -14.17 9.91
N GLY A 81 -32.08 -15.32 9.58
CA GLY A 81 -31.35 -16.52 9.13
C GLY A 81 -30.57 -16.29 7.84
N LYS A 82 -31.24 -15.74 6.81
CA LYS A 82 -30.59 -15.43 5.52
C LYS A 82 -29.50 -14.37 5.67
N ALA A 83 -29.73 -13.34 6.48
CA ALA A 83 -28.75 -12.30 6.76
C ALA A 83 -27.48 -12.87 7.42
N ILE A 84 -27.63 -13.79 8.38
CA ILE A 84 -26.52 -14.48 9.05
C ILE A 84 -25.72 -15.33 8.04
N GLU A 85 -26.40 -16.10 7.20
CA GLU A 85 -25.75 -16.95 6.18
C GLU A 85 -24.98 -16.11 5.14
N GLU A 86 -25.61 -15.06 4.61
CA GLU A 86 -24.95 -14.15 3.67
C GLU A 86 -23.76 -13.43 4.30
N GLN A 87 -23.87 -13.03 5.57
CA GLN A 87 -22.75 -12.40 6.26
C GLN A 87 -21.62 -13.40 6.53
N ARG A 88 -21.94 -14.65 6.86
CA ARG A 88 -20.95 -15.72 7.04
C ARG A 88 -20.20 -15.97 5.73
N LYS A 89 -20.92 -16.07 4.61
CA LYS A 89 -20.32 -16.20 3.28
C LYS A 89 -19.46 -14.99 2.93
N PHE A 90 -19.95 -13.78 3.17
CA PHE A 90 -19.19 -12.57 2.94
C PHE A 90 -17.90 -12.51 3.76
N LYS A 91 -17.92 -12.86 5.05
CA LYS A 91 -16.70 -12.92 5.87
C LYS A 91 -15.73 -13.97 5.35
N ALA A 92 -16.22 -15.14 4.91
CA ALA A 92 -15.38 -16.18 4.33
C ALA A 92 -14.73 -15.74 3.01
N ASP A 93 -15.52 -15.17 2.10
CA ASP A 93 -15.03 -14.65 0.81
C ASP A 93 -14.06 -13.49 1.02
N ALA A 94 -14.38 -12.56 1.92
CA ALA A 94 -13.49 -11.45 2.29
C ALA A 94 -12.17 -11.94 2.90
N ALA A 95 -12.21 -12.95 3.76
CA ALA A 95 -11.00 -13.55 4.34
C ALA A 95 -10.14 -14.23 3.26
N ILE A 96 -10.74 -14.88 2.28
CA ILE A 96 -10.02 -15.48 1.14
C ILE A 96 -9.36 -14.37 0.30
N GLU A 97 -10.09 -13.30 -0.04
CA GLU A 97 -9.54 -12.20 -0.82
C GLU A 97 -8.47 -11.40 -0.06
N GLU A 98 -8.67 -11.15 1.23
CA GLU A 98 -7.66 -10.54 2.10
C GLU A 98 -6.41 -11.41 2.18
N ALA A 99 -6.56 -12.73 2.35
CA ALA A 99 -5.43 -13.65 2.34
C ALA A 99 -4.68 -13.64 1.00
N LYS A 100 -5.40 -13.59 -0.14
CA LYS A 100 -4.78 -13.46 -1.47
C LYS A 100 -4.03 -12.12 -1.62
N GLN A 101 -4.63 -11.02 -1.18
CA GLN A 101 -4.02 -9.69 -1.24
C GLN A 101 -2.78 -9.60 -0.34
N GLN A 102 -2.86 -10.12 0.88
CA GLN A 102 -1.73 -10.18 1.80
C GLN A 102 -0.61 -11.08 1.25
N ALA A 103 -0.95 -12.25 0.70
CA ALA A 103 0.01 -13.15 0.08
C ALA A 103 0.68 -12.52 -1.15
N LEU A 104 -0.08 -11.85 -2.02
CA LEU A 104 0.46 -11.13 -3.17
C LEU A 104 1.36 -9.96 -2.73
N LYS A 105 0.93 -9.16 -1.76
CA LYS A 105 1.72 -8.06 -1.20
C LYS A 105 3.03 -8.57 -0.59
N ALA A 106 2.97 -9.66 0.18
CA ALA A 106 4.15 -10.28 0.79
C ALA A 106 5.10 -10.83 -0.29
N LYS A 107 4.57 -11.50 -1.31
CA LYS A 107 5.35 -12.02 -2.44
C LYS A 107 6.05 -10.89 -3.20
N LEU A 108 5.33 -9.84 -3.60
CA LEU A 108 5.90 -8.70 -4.33
C LEU A 108 6.94 -7.95 -3.49
N LYS A 109 6.73 -7.82 -2.17
CA LYS A 109 7.70 -7.23 -1.26
C LYS A 109 8.99 -8.06 -1.20
N ALA A 110 8.87 -9.39 -1.07
CA ALA A 110 10.02 -10.29 -1.06
C ALA A 110 10.78 -10.27 -2.39
N GLU A 111 10.08 -10.32 -3.52
CA GLU A 111 10.68 -10.22 -4.86
C GLU A 111 11.42 -8.88 -5.06
N ARG A 112 10.86 -7.78 -4.55
CA ARG A 112 11.51 -6.47 -4.58
C ARG A 112 12.76 -6.42 -3.72
N GLU A 113 12.70 -6.90 -2.49
CA GLU A 113 13.86 -6.93 -1.58
C GLU A 113 15.01 -7.76 -2.16
N GLU A 114 14.69 -8.91 -2.74
CA GLU A 114 15.67 -9.78 -3.41
C GLU A 114 16.24 -9.13 -4.68
N ALA A 115 15.38 -8.55 -5.54
CA ALA A 115 15.85 -7.83 -6.72
C ALA A 115 16.76 -6.64 -6.36
N GLN A 116 16.39 -5.88 -5.33
CA GLN A 116 17.24 -4.79 -4.83
C GLN A 116 18.54 -5.30 -4.25
N LYS A 117 18.53 -6.44 -3.54
CA LYS A 117 19.74 -7.07 -3.01
C LYS A 117 20.68 -7.47 -4.14
N GLN A 118 20.18 -8.18 -5.15
CA GLN A 118 20.95 -8.56 -6.33
C GLN A 118 21.54 -7.33 -7.06
N MET A 119 20.76 -6.25 -7.19
CA MET A 119 21.26 -5.02 -7.80
C MET A 119 22.33 -4.31 -6.96
N ARG A 120 22.21 -4.30 -5.63
CA ARG A 120 23.23 -3.75 -4.72
C ARG A 120 24.52 -4.59 -4.70
N GLU A 121 24.39 -5.90 -4.85
CA GLU A 121 25.54 -6.80 -5.01
C GLU A 121 26.23 -6.53 -6.35
N ALA A 122 25.47 -6.36 -7.43
CA ALA A 122 26.01 -6.09 -8.76
C ALA A 122 26.75 -4.75 -8.85
N ILE A 123 26.19 -3.67 -8.27
CA ILE A 123 26.78 -2.32 -8.32
C ILE A 123 26.83 -1.71 -6.93
N THR A 124 28.05 -1.37 -6.50
CA THR A 124 28.27 -0.54 -5.31
C THR A 124 28.34 0.93 -5.72
N VAL A 125 27.59 1.78 -5.03
CA VAL A 125 27.63 3.24 -5.21
C VAL A 125 28.04 3.90 -3.89
N THR A 126 28.95 4.86 -3.97
CA THR A 126 29.38 5.65 -2.82
C THR A 126 29.61 7.11 -3.20
N LEU A 127 29.60 8.00 -2.20
CA LEU A 127 29.96 9.41 -2.37
C LEU A 127 31.47 9.57 -2.13
N ILE A 128 32.21 10.01 -3.15
CA ILE A 128 33.66 10.18 -3.13
C ILE A 128 34.07 11.59 -2.70
N SER A 129 33.32 12.60 -3.14
CA SER A 129 33.56 13.97 -2.69
C SER A 129 32.32 14.82 -2.81
N LYS A 130 32.28 15.89 -2.03
CA LYS A 130 31.22 16.88 -1.98
C LYS A 130 31.82 18.24 -1.69
N LYS A 131 31.36 19.28 -2.38
CA LYS A 131 31.71 20.68 -2.09
C LYS A 131 30.67 21.63 -2.63
N ILE A 132 30.60 22.81 -2.02
CA ILE A 132 29.96 23.95 -2.66
C ILE A 132 30.95 24.56 -3.66
N SER A 133 30.48 24.81 -4.87
CA SER A 133 31.19 25.58 -5.89
C SER A 133 30.37 26.79 -6.28
N GLU A 134 30.99 27.96 -6.22
CA GLU A 134 30.40 29.18 -6.73
C GLU A 134 30.45 29.21 -8.25
N GLU A 135 29.33 29.56 -8.86
CA GLU A 135 29.24 29.93 -10.25
C GLU A 135 29.29 31.46 -10.34
N ARG A 136 30.19 31.97 -11.19
CA ARG A 136 30.39 33.41 -11.38
C ARG A 136 30.06 33.80 -12.80
N GLY A 137 29.30 34.89 -12.93
CA GLY A 137 29.00 35.50 -14.22
C GLY A 137 30.21 36.24 -14.80
N TYR A 138 30.05 36.76 -16.02
CA TYR A 138 31.09 37.50 -16.75
C TYR A 138 31.67 38.69 -15.96
N SER A 139 30.86 39.33 -15.10
CA SER A 139 31.28 40.44 -14.24
C SER A 139 32.04 40.03 -12.97
N GLY A 140 32.25 38.72 -12.74
CA GLY A 140 32.85 38.17 -11.52
C GLY A 140 31.89 38.04 -10.33
N ILE A 141 30.64 38.51 -10.47
CA ILE A 141 29.59 38.37 -9.45
C ILE A 141 29.18 36.90 -9.34
N VAL A 142 29.02 36.40 -8.10
CA VAL A 142 28.48 35.06 -7.83
C VAL A 142 27.02 35.03 -8.28
N THR A 143 26.73 34.26 -9.32
CA THR A 143 25.39 34.07 -9.87
C THR A 143 24.67 32.91 -9.20
N ASP A 144 25.40 31.85 -8.85
CA ASP A 144 24.84 30.70 -8.13
C ASP A 144 25.87 29.99 -7.24
N GLU A 145 25.37 29.13 -6.37
CA GLU A 145 26.16 28.17 -5.60
C GLU A 145 25.62 26.78 -5.89
N ASN A 146 26.49 25.91 -6.35
CA ASN A 146 26.14 24.55 -6.70
C ASN A 146 26.75 23.58 -5.70
N LEU A 147 25.96 22.65 -5.20
CA LEU A 147 26.50 21.45 -4.58
C LEU A 147 27.03 20.56 -5.69
N ARG A 148 28.35 20.38 -5.73
CA ARG A 148 29.03 19.44 -6.60
C ARG A 148 29.37 18.18 -5.83
N VAL A 149 28.87 17.05 -6.32
CA VAL A 149 29.12 15.72 -5.76
C VAL A 149 29.80 14.83 -6.78
N VAL A 150 30.68 13.95 -6.32
CA VAL A 150 31.28 12.90 -7.13
C VAL A 150 30.87 11.56 -6.55
N PHE A 151 30.12 10.79 -7.32
CA PHE A 151 29.77 9.42 -6.96
C PHE A 151 30.75 8.44 -7.61
N GLY A 152 31.19 7.46 -6.84
CA GLY A 152 31.95 6.31 -7.32
C GLY A 152 31.01 5.13 -7.53
N TYR A 153 31.16 4.45 -8.66
CA TYR A 153 30.42 3.25 -9.02
C TYR A 153 31.43 2.13 -9.21
N LYS A 154 31.19 0.97 -8.59
CA LYS A 154 31.99 -0.24 -8.82
C LYS A 154 31.09 -1.33 -9.37
N ASN A 155 31.47 -1.87 -10.52
CA ASN A 155 30.85 -3.07 -11.08
C ASN A 155 31.47 -4.31 -10.44
N ASN A 156 30.68 -5.04 -9.65
CA ASN A 156 31.12 -6.27 -9.00
C ASN A 156 30.75 -7.53 -9.79
N THR A 157 30.14 -7.38 -10.97
CA THR A 157 29.76 -8.50 -11.84
C THR A 157 30.87 -8.83 -12.83
N ASP A 158 30.72 -9.99 -13.47
CA ASP A 158 31.51 -10.44 -14.62
C ASP A 158 30.99 -9.88 -15.96
N LYS A 159 29.89 -9.13 -15.94
CA LYS A 159 29.26 -8.53 -17.12
C LYS A 159 29.54 -7.04 -17.22
N GLU A 160 29.69 -6.57 -18.45
CA GLU A 160 29.80 -5.14 -18.71
C GLU A 160 28.45 -4.45 -18.51
N VAL A 161 28.42 -3.45 -17.65
CA VAL A 161 27.22 -2.66 -17.35
C VAL A 161 27.12 -1.52 -18.36
N ALA A 162 25.98 -1.42 -19.03
CA ALA A 162 25.66 -0.35 -19.98
C ALA A 162 25.02 0.87 -19.31
N GLY A 163 24.36 0.69 -18.16
CA GLY A 163 23.77 1.80 -17.42
C GLY A 163 23.18 1.39 -16.07
N VAL A 164 23.10 2.38 -15.17
CA VAL A 164 22.62 2.24 -13.80
C VAL A 164 21.59 3.33 -13.53
N LYS A 165 20.44 2.94 -12.96
CA LYS A 165 19.38 3.84 -12.54
C LYS A 165 18.95 3.53 -11.11
N GLY A 166 18.70 4.56 -10.32
CA GLY A 166 18.18 4.44 -8.97
C GLY A 166 18.27 5.73 -8.17
N TYR A 167 18.20 5.63 -6.85
CA TYR A 167 18.27 6.75 -5.93
C TYR A 167 19.42 6.59 -4.94
N VAL A 168 20.22 7.63 -4.76
CA VAL A 168 21.19 7.71 -3.66
C VAL A 168 20.62 8.63 -2.59
N SER A 169 20.38 8.09 -1.40
CA SER A 169 19.95 8.85 -0.22
C SER A 169 21.12 9.03 0.73
N ILE A 170 21.47 10.27 1.05
CA ILE A 170 22.47 10.62 2.05
C ILE A 170 21.75 10.92 3.35
N LYS A 171 21.96 10.05 4.34
CA LYS A 171 21.27 10.11 5.63
C LYS A 171 22.21 10.50 6.76
N ASP A 172 21.71 11.20 7.75
CA ASP A 172 22.46 11.49 8.96
C ASP A 172 22.61 10.25 9.87
N LEU A 173 23.22 10.43 11.04
CA LEU A 173 23.39 9.37 12.02
C LEU A 173 22.08 8.84 12.61
N PHE A 174 21.00 9.61 12.55
CA PHE A 174 19.66 9.24 13.03
C PHE A 174 18.81 8.58 11.92
N GLY A 175 19.32 8.54 10.69
CA GLY A 175 18.64 7.94 9.54
C GLY A 175 17.71 8.89 8.81
N GLU A 176 17.72 10.18 9.15
CA GLU A 176 16.98 11.20 8.41
C GLU A 176 17.74 11.55 7.12
N GLU A 177 17.01 11.67 6.01
CA GLU A 177 17.62 12.06 4.74
C GLU A 177 18.01 13.54 4.77
N ILE A 178 19.30 13.81 4.59
CA ILE A 178 19.85 15.16 4.44
C ILE A 178 19.69 15.61 2.99
N SER A 179 19.99 14.73 2.05
CA SER A 179 19.99 15.03 0.62
C SER A 179 19.93 13.74 -0.18
N GLY A 180 19.32 13.75 -1.36
CA GLY A 180 19.36 12.60 -2.24
C GLY A 180 19.32 12.94 -3.72
N PHE A 181 19.67 11.94 -4.53
CA PHE A 181 20.02 12.10 -5.94
C PHE A 181 19.38 10.99 -6.76
N LEU A 182 18.54 11.39 -7.73
CA LEU A 182 18.08 10.50 -8.79
C LEU A 182 19.22 10.28 -9.77
N ILE A 183 19.70 9.05 -9.85
CA ILE A 183 20.77 8.62 -10.74
C ILE A 183 20.14 7.97 -11.97
N SER A 184 20.54 8.45 -13.14
CA SER A 184 20.29 7.82 -14.43
C SER A 184 21.56 7.99 -15.25
N ASN A 185 22.46 7.02 -15.16
CA ASN A 185 23.77 7.05 -15.80
C ASN A 185 23.86 5.93 -16.85
N ASP A 186 24.19 6.29 -18.08
CA ASP A 186 24.36 5.43 -19.26
C ASP A 186 25.84 5.23 -19.65
N THR A 187 26.76 5.64 -18.77
CA THR A 187 28.19 5.40 -18.92
C THR A 187 28.46 3.92 -18.68
N THR A 188 29.24 3.32 -19.58
CA THR A 188 29.60 1.91 -19.50
C THR A 188 30.61 1.66 -18.38
N ILE A 189 30.37 0.61 -17.59
CA ILE A 189 31.24 0.19 -16.48
C ILE A 189 31.74 -1.23 -16.77
N PRO A 190 33.02 -1.41 -17.14
CA PRO A 190 33.57 -2.74 -17.39
C PRO A 190 33.52 -3.65 -16.15
N PRO A 191 33.54 -4.98 -16.33
CA PRO A 191 33.56 -5.94 -15.22
C PRO A 191 34.68 -5.66 -14.22
N GLY A 192 34.37 -5.67 -12.93
CA GLY A 192 35.34 -5.44 -11.84
C GLY A 192 35.90 -4.01 -11.74
N GLN A 193 35.55 -3.10 -12.65
CA GLN A 193 36.09 -1.74 -12.70
C GLN A 193 35.24 -0.75 -11.91
N SER A 194 35.88 0.37 -11.58
CA SER A 194 35.23 1.52 -10.95
C SER A 194 35.28 2.73 -11.86
N ILE A 195 34.19 3.49 -11.91
CA ILE A 195 34.12 4.80 -12.57
C ILE A 195 33.60 5.85 -11.60
N THR A 196 33.79 7.12 -11.95
CA THR A 196 33.18 8.24 -11.22
C THR A 196 32.22 8.99 -12.10
N TRP A 197 31.19 9.55 -11.48
CA TRP A 197 30.26 10.47 -12.12
C TRP A 197 30.09 11.71 -11.26
N THR A 198 30.12 12.87 -11.89
CA THR A 198 29.95 14.16 -11.21
C THR A 198 28.52 14.62 -11.39
N GLY A 199 27.82 14.80 -10.28
CA GLY A 199 26.55 15.51 -10.21
C GLY A 199 26.75 16.94 -9.73
N SER A 200 25.88 17.84 -10.17
CA SER A 200 25.83 19.22 -9.69
C SER A 200 24.39 19.69 -9.69
N ARG A 201 23.97 20.42 -8.65
CA ARG A 201 22.71 21.17 -8.64
C ARG A 201 22.84 22.42 -7.79
N SER A 202 22.00 23.41 -8.11
CA SER A 202 21.91 24.65 -7.35
C SER A 202 21.42 24.38 -5.92
N VAL A 203 22.10 24.95 -4.94
CA VAL A 203 21.63 24.89 -3.53
C VAL A 203 20.47 25.84 -3.27
N LYS A 204 20.21 26.79 -4.17
CA LYS A 204 19.10 27.75 -4.05
C LYS A 204 17.76 27.12 -4.40
N TYR A 205 17.77 26.16 -5.33
CA TYR A 205 16.57 25.55 -5.92
C TYR A 205 16.45 24.06 -5.60
N SER A 206 16.77 23.66 -4.37
CA SER A 206 16.53 22.30 -3.89
C SER A 206 15.04 21.96 -4.05
N THR A 207 14.73 21.02 -4.95
CA THR A 207 13.38 20.48 -5.15
C THR A 207 13.07 19.44 -4.06
N GLY A 208 12.89 19.86 -2.80
CA GLY A 208 12.55 18.99 -1.67
C GLY A 208 13.17 19.39 -0.33
N ARG A 209 13.02 18.52 0.69
CA ARG A 209 13.65 18.63 2.04
C ARG A 209 15.19 18.46 2.00
N SER A 210 15.88 18.79 0.91
CA SER A 210 17.33 18.62 0.83
C SER A 210 18.07 19.81 1.42
N ASP A 211 19.01 19.53 2.33
CA ASP A 211 19.90 20.50 2.97
C ASP A 211 21.32 20.31 2.42
N ASP A 212 21.49 20.73 1.16
CA ASP A 212 22.71 20.52 0.39
C ASP A 212 23.93 21.25 0.98
N ARG A 213 23.72 22.37 1.68
CA ARG A 213 24.79 23.07 2.41
C ARG A 213 25.24 22.25 3.61
N LYS A 214 24.30 21.74 4.41
CA LYS A 214 24.61 20.83 5.51
C LYS A 214 25.35 19.59 5.03
N LEU A 215 24.94 19.00 3.90
CA LEU A 215 25.68 17.88 3.31
C LEU A 215 27.12 18.28 2.99
N ALA A 216 27.35 19.42 2.33
CA ALA A 216 28.70 19.85 1.94
C ALA A 216 29.66 20.02 3.13
N GLU A 217 29.13 20.48 4.27
CA GLU A 217 29.90 20.73 5.49
C GLU A 217 30.04 19.50 6.39
N LEU A 218 29.17 18.50 6.23
CA LEU A 218 29.17 17.32 7.09
C LEU A 218 30.42 16.46 6.86
N PRO A 219 31.18 16.08 7.90
CA PRO A 219 32.28 15.16 7.74
C PRO A 219 31.77 13.74 7.46
N GLU A 220 32.61 12.89 6.85
CA GLU A 220 32.19 11.59 6.30
C GLU A 220 31.64 10.63 7.35
N GLU A 221 32.13 10.72 8.59
CA GLU A 221 31.69 9.93 9.74
C GLU A 221 30.32 10.34 10.30
N LYS A 222 29.72 11.43 9.79
CA LYS A 222 28.42 11.95 10.25
C LYS A 222 27.26 11.66 9.30
N TYR A 223 27.51 11.01 8.17
CA TYR A 223 26.46 10.56 7.27
C TYR A 223 26.67 9.13 6.79
N LYS A 224 25.63 8.57 6.20
CA LYS A 224 25.63 7.28 5.51
C LYS A 224 25.10 7.47 4.10
N VAL A 225 25.74 6.79 3.16
CA VAL A 225 25.29 6.71 1.77
C VAL A 225 24.43 5.47 1.62
N VAL A 226 23.17 5.63 1.22
CA VAL A 226 22.24 4.53 0.96
C VAL A 226 21.93 4.50 -0.53
N TRP A 227 22.20 3.36 -1.16
CA TRP A 227 21.92 3.12 -2.57
C TRP A 227 20.65 2.28 -2.74
N GLU A 228 19.68 2.84 -3.47
CA GLU A 228 18.39 2.24 -3.79
C GLU A 228 18.29 2.05 -5.32
N PRO A 229 18.82 0.93 -5.84
CA PRO A 229 18.79 0.67 -7.27
C PRO A 229 17.38 0.40 -7.78
N GLU A 230 17.06 0.93 -8.95
CA GLU A 230 15.82 0.65 -9.69
C GLU A 230 16.07 -0.29 -10.88
N MET A 231 17.19 -0.09 -11.57
CA MET A 231 17.53 -0.85 -12.78
C MET A 231 19.03 -0.85 -13.04
N ILE A 232 19.55 -2.00 -13.44
CA ILE A 232 20.89 -2.15 -14.03
C ILE A 232 20.72 -2.79 -15.39
N VAL A 233 21.30 -2.19 -16.42
CA VAL A 233 21.28 -2.69 -17.79
C VAL A 233 22.68 -3.16 -18.16
N PHE A 234 22.81 -4.37 -18.65
CA PHE A 234 24.07 -4.91 -19.16
C PHE A 234 24.18 -4.73 -20.68
N LYS A 235 25.40 -4.73 -21.20
CA LYS A 235 25.67 -4.59 -22.65
C LYS A 235 25.11 -5.73 -23.50
N ASP A 236 24.95 -6.92 -22.91
CA ASP A 236 24.32 -8.08 -23.54
C ASP A 236 22.78 -7.95 -23.67
N GLY A 237 22.20 -6.85 -23.19
CA GLY A 237 20.76 -6.58 -23.21
C GLY A 237 20.00 -7.12 -22.00
N THR A 238 20.62 -7.92 -21.14
CA THR A 238 20.02 -8.39 -19.88
C THR A 238 19.88 -7.25 -18.88
N LYS A 239 18.90 -7.36 -17.97
CA LYS A 239 18.59 -6.32 -17.00
C LYS A 239 18.29 -6.91 -15.63
N LEU A 240 18.73 -6.23 -14.59
CA LEU A 240 18.22 -6.42 -13.24
C LEU A 240 17.20 -5.30 -12.98
N THR A 241 16.01 -5.65 -12.52
CA THR A 241 14.96 -4.71 -12.14
C THR A 241 14.04 -5.35 -11.12
N GLY A 242 13.43 -4.53 -10.26
CA GLY A 242 12.42 -4.99 -9.30
C GLY A 242 10.98 -4.69 -9.75
N PRO A 243 9.98 -5.29 -9.11
CA PRO A 243 8.58 -4.89 -9.27
C PRO A 243 8.39 -3.39 -9.00
N LYS A 244 7.65 -2.70 -9.87
CA LYS A 244 7.29 -1.27 -9.69
C LYS A 244 6.25 -1.12 -8.58
N GLU A 245 6.29 0.02 -7.89
CA GLU A 245 5.23 0.46 -6.96
C GLU A 245 3.98 0.95 -7.70
#